data_AF-A0A6F7WC96-F1
#
_entry.id   AF-A0A6F7WC96-F1
#
_cell.length_a   1.000
_cell.length_b   1.000
_cell.length_c   1.000
_cell.angle_alpha   90.00
_cell.angle_beta   90.00
_cell.angle_gamma   90.00
#
_symmetry.space_group_name_H-M   'P 1'
#
loop_
_entity.id
_entity.type
_entity.pdbx_description
1 polymer ?
#
loop_
_entity_poly.entity_id
_entity_poly.type
_entity_poly.pdbx_seq_one_letter_code
_entity_poly.pdbx_strand_id
1 'polypeptide(L)'
;QTAGGHTGWQAVSDHDPVAEADAADRALSTRAAWEGAAARPGMPRWMKLGVLAALIVVELPVYYSVFENLHGVGRFADLLSYSLMVAVAVAMILAPHIAGWILRRRSATGAVRLSAVPALALLGVWAYGAWALGDLRAKVAFREEPPLELPPDVAADVGDSVRNPPSLIESLHLDPQSVSWMFVALLLLSGGIAFLIGLGEEHPYLAAYRTTAERLRELEQEIETDLAGSERAKEAEATLGARGGARRAAHEARLYAVDDLYEAAAHAYLDGVAMESGDPAVTEAAMRLSRQWPLLPH
;
A
#
# COMPACT_ATOMS: atom_id res chain seq x y z
N GLN A 1 7.08 54.18 -49.49
CA GLN A 1 7.90 54.00 -48.28
C GLN A 1 7.06 54.44 -47.09
N THR A 2 6.63 53.49 -46.24
CA THR A 2 6.33 53.61 -44.80
C THR A 2 5.59 52.34 -44.34
N ALA A 3 6.35 51.30 -44.01
CA ALA A 3 5.86 50.15 -43.27
C ALA A 3 6.91 49.85 -42.19
N GLY A 4 6.56 50.12 -40.93
CA GLY A 4 7.45 49.90 -39.80
C GLY A 4 6.91 50.57 -38.55
N GLY A 5 6.10 49.85 -37.76
CA GLY A 5 5.58 50.43 -36.52
C GLY A 5 4.62 49.61 -35.68
N HIS A 6 4.54 48.28 -35.80
CA HIS A 6 3.58 47.49 -35.01
C HIS A 6 4.15 46.29 -34.23
N THR A 7 5.46 46.06 -34.21
CA THR A 7 6.07 44.90 -33.52
C THR A 7 6.48 45.16 -32.05
N GLY A 8 6.30 46.37 -31.52
CA GLY A 8 6.82 46.74 -30.19
C GLY A 8 5.90 46.47 -28.99
N TRP A 9 4.59 46.26 -29.20
CA TRP A 9 3.60 46.22 -28.12
C TRP A 9 3.16 44.81 -27.69
N GLN A 10 3.54 43.76 -28.44
CA GLN A 10 3.19 42.37 -28.08
C GLN A 10 4.16 41.72 -27.08
N ALA A 11 5.34 42.30 -26.82
CA ALA A 11 6.32 41.72 -25.91
C ALA A 11 6.13 42.09 -24.43
N VAL A 12 5.22 43.03 -24.12
CA VAL A 12 4.98 43.52 -22.74
C VAL A 12 3.80 42.80 -22.08
N SER A 13 3.05 41.99 -22.83
CA SER A 13 1.83 41.30 -22.35
C SER A 13 2.07 39.91 -21.78
N ASP A 14 3.28 39.36 -21.88
CA ASP A 14 3.62 38.00 -21.41
C ASP A 14 4.19 37.96 -19.98
N HIS A 15 4.29 39.12 -19.32
CA HIS A 15 4.73 39.19 -17.93
C HIS A 15 3.50 39.04 -17.04
N ASP A 16 3.08 37.79 -16.82
CA ASP A 16 2.03 37.47 -15.86
C ASP A 16 2.62 37.52 -14.43
N PRO A 17 2.35 38.57 -13.65
CA PRO A 17 2.92 38.72 -12.31
C PRO A 17 2.41 37.63 -11.35
N VAL A 18 1.30 36.96 -11.68
CA VAL A 18 0.76 35.84 -10.89
C VAL A 18 1.62 34.60 -11.13
N ALA A 19 1.98 34.31 -12.38
CA ALA A 19 2.84 33.18 -12.72
C ALA A 19 4.25 33.31 -12.11
N GLU A 20 4.79 34.53 -12.05
CA GLU A 20 6.08 34.78 -11.39
C GLU A 20 6.01 34.69 -9.86
N ALA A 21 4.92 35.18 -9.26
CA ALA A 21 4.69 35.03 -7.82
C ALA A 21 4.55 33.55 -7.44
N ASP A 22 3.81 32.76 -8.23
CA ASP A 22 3.64 31.32 -8.03
C ASP A 22 4.96 30.54 -8.26
N ALA A 23 5.80 31.00 -9.19
CA ALA A 23 7.13 30.43 -9.41
C ALA A 23 8.08 30.75 -8.25
N ALA A 24 8.02 31.96 -7.70
CA ALA A 24 8.80 32.37 -6.54
C ALA A 24 8.37 31.64 -5.26
N ASP A 25 7.06 31.46 -5.04
CA ASP A 25 6.53 30.69 -3.92
C ASP A 25 6.87 29.20 -4.05
N ARG A 26 6.85 28.63 -5.26
CA ARG A 26 7.35 27.27 -5.52
C ARG A 26 8.85 27.14 -5.29
N ALA A 27 9.64 28.16 -5.64
CA ALA A 27 11.08 28.17 -5.39
C ALA A 27 11.40 28.31 -3.88
N LEU A 28 10.58 29.05 -3.13
CA LEU A 28 10.68 29.17 -1.68
C LEU A 28 10.22 27.89 -0.97
N SER A 29 9.15 27.22 -1.44
CA SER A 29 8.67 25.95 -0.87
C SER A 29 9.64 24.78 -1.13
N THR A 30 10.29 24.76 -2.29
CA THR A 30 11.38 23.80 -2.58
C THR A 30 12.66 24.08 -1.81
N ARG A 31 12.99 25.35 -1.54
CA ARG A 31 14.11 25.73 -0.65
C ARG A 31 13.79 25.53 0.84
N ALA A 32 12.52 25.61 1.22
CA ALA A 32 12.00 25.26 2.54
C ALA A 32 11.76 23.75 2.70
N ALA A 33 12.36 22.92 1.83
CA ALA A 33 12.41 21.48 2.04
C ALA A 33 13.21 21.20 3.31
N TRP A 34 12.53 20.67 4.34
CA TRP A 34 13.11 20.36 5.64
C TRP A 34 14.35 19.47 5.46
N GLU A 35 15.50 19.85 6.03
CA GLU A 35 16.71 19.02 6.01
C GLU A 35 16.40 17.68 6.73
N GLY A 36 16.31 16.59 5.96
CA GLY A 36 15.84 15.29 6.45
C GLY A 36 14.51 14.80 5.84
N ALA A 37 13.80 15.64 5.08
CA ALA A 37 12.62 15.24 4.32
C ALA A 37 12.92 14.10 3.33
N ALA A 38 14.12 14.09 2.74
CA ALA A 38 14.61 13.02 1.86
C ALA A 38 15.15 11.77 2.58
N ALA A 39 15.41 11.84 3.90
CA ALA A 39 15.97 10.72 4.66
C ALA A 39 14.90 9.65 4.90
N ARG A 40 14.85 8.62 4.05
CA ARG A 40 13.84 7.55 4.10
C ARG A 40 13.70 6.97 5.52
N PRO A 41 12.48 6.54 5.93
CA PRO A 41 12.33 5.75 7.15
C PRO A 41 13.36 4.63 7.16
N GLY A 42 14.09 4.47 8.26
CA GLY A 42 15.15 3.45 8.37
C GLY A 42 14.66 2.02 8.13
N MET A 43 13.35 1.76 8.28
CA MET A 43 12.73 0.45 8.04
C MET A 43 11.26 0.59 7.58
N PRO A 44 10.84 -0.08 6.48
CA PRO A 44 9.45 -0.07 6.03
C PRO A 44 8.54 -0.81 7.03
N ARG A 45 7.25 -0.46 7.07
CA ARG A 45 6.28 -0.98 8.06
C ARG A 45 6.18 -2.51 8.06
N TRP A 46 6.19 -3.14 6.89
CA TRP A 46 6.13 -4.59 6.76
C TRP A 46 7.37 -5.29 7.36
N MET A 47 8.55 -4.67 7.24
CA MET A 47 9.79 -5.21 7.82
C MET A 47 9.77 -5.08 9.35
N LYS A 48 9.24 -3.97 9.90
CA LYS A 48 9.01 -3.84 11.36
C LYS A 48 8.06 -4.91 11.87
N LEU A 49 6.93 -5.12 11.19
CA LEU A 49 5.95 -6.15 11.54
C LEU A 49 6.58 -7.55 11.45
N GLY A 50 7.38 -7.81 10.42
CA GLY A 50 8.12 -9.06 10.26
C GLY A 50 9.08 -9.33 11.43
N VAL A 51 9.85 -8.32 11.85
CA VAL A 51 10.77 -8.44 13.00
C VAL A 51 10.00 -8.66 14.31
N LEU A 52 8.92 -7.90 14.55
CA LEU A 52 8.10 -8.10 15.75
C LEU A 52 7.45 -9.48 15.78
N ALA A 53 6.92 -9.97 14.65
CA ALA A 53 6.39 -11.31 14.54
C ALA A 53 7.46 -12.38 14.75
N ALA A 54 8.66 -12.20 14.19
CA ALA A 54 9.78 -13.10 14.40
C ALA A 54 10.20 -13.16 15.88
N LEU A 55 10.27 -12.01 16.57
CA LEU A 55 10.53 -11.95 18.00
C LEU A 55 9.48 -12.72 18.80
N ILE A 56 8.19 -12.54 18.49
CA ILE A 56 7.10 -13.30 19.15
C ILE A 56 7.27 -14.80 18.91
N VAL A 57 7.52 -15.21 17.67
CA VAL A 57 7.66 -16.63 17.30
C VAL A 57 8.87 -17.28 17.99
N VAL A 58 9.99 -16.58 18.10
CA VAL A 58 11.19 -17.08 18.81
C VAL A 58 10.94 -17.28 20.30
N GLU A 59 10.05 -16.50 20.90
CA GLU A 59 9.70 -16.60 22.32
C GLU A 59 8.61 -17.67 22.58
N LEU A 60 7.88 -18.14 21.56
CA LEU A 60 6.83 -19.17 21.77
C LEU A 60 7.36 -20.49 22.35
N PRO A 61 8.45 -21.10 21.83
CA PRO A 61 9.02 -22.31 22.43
C PRO A 61 9.47 -22.10 23.89
N VAL A 62 9.95 -20.90 24.18
CA VAL A 62 10.36 -20.50 25.53
C VAL A 62 9.17 -20.55 26.48
N TYR A 63 8.06 -19.89 26.12
CA TYR A 63 6.87 -19.88 26.96
C TYR A 63 6.16 -21.23 27.00
N TYR A 64 6.20 -21.99 25.92
CA TYR A 64 5.66 -23.34 25.88
C TYR A 64 6.23 -24.18 27.04
N SER A 65 7.55 -24.19 27.24
CA SER A 65 8.18 -24.95 28.35
C SER A 65 7.69 -24.54 29.74
N VAL A 66 7.33 -23.27 29.93
CA VAL A 66 6.84 -22.74 31.22
C VAL A 66 5.37 -23.09 31.43
N PHE A 67 4.53 -22.88 30.40
CA PHE A 67 3.10 -23.13 30.46
C PHE A 67 2.72 -24.60 30.32
N GLU A 68 3.60 -25.44 29.79
CA GLU A 68 3.42 -26.88 29.76
C GLU A 68 3.27 -27.48 31.17
N ASN A 69 3.90 -26.83 32.15
CA ASN A 69 3.82 -27.21 33.56
C ASN A 69 2.53 -26.77 34.27
N LEU A 70 1.70 -25.94 33.62
CA LEU A 70 0.46 -25.40 34.18
C LEU A 70 -0.79 -26.14 33.67
N HIS A 71 -0.64 -27.21 32.87
CA HIS A 71 -1.76 -27.96 32.32
C HIS A 71 -2.64 -28.60 33.42
N GLY A 72 -3.92 -28.24 33.41
CA GLY A 72 -4.97 -28.99 34.11
C GLY A 72 -5.46 -30.17 33.28
N VAL A 73 -6.20 -31.11 33.89
CA VAL A 73 -6.68 -32.30 33.18
C VAL A 73 -7.85 -31.92 32.24
N GLY A 74 -7.59 -31.85 30.93
CA GLY A 74 -8.62 -31.78 29.88
C GLY A 74 -8.42 -30.69 28.81
N ARG A 75 -9.02 -30.91 27.63
CA ARG A 75 -8.87 -30.06 26.41
C ARG A 75 -9.12 -28.55 26.60
N PHE A 76 -9.96 -28.17 27.55
CA PHE A 76 -10.25 -26.74 27.81
C PHE A 76 -9.11 -26.06 28.56
N ALA A 77 -8.43 -26.78 29.47
CA ALA A 77 -7.27 -26.26 30.18
C ALA A 77 -6.10 -26.04 29.21
N ASP A 78 -5.89 -26.96 28.26
CA ASP A 78 -4.86 -26.84 27.23
C ASP A 78 -5.07 -25.59 26.37
N LEU A 79 -6.31 -25.35 25.90
CA LEU A 79 -6.63 -24.14 25.13
C LEU A 79 -6.38 -22.85 25.92
N LEU A 80 -6.70 -22.84 27.22
CA LEU A 80 -6.44 -21.69 28.09
C LEU A 80 -4.93 -21.44 28.25
N SER A 81 -4.14 -22.49 28.47
CA SER A 81 -2.68 -22.41 28.55
C SER A 81 -2.06 -21.90 27.25
N TYR A 82 -2.48 -22.42 26.10
CA TYR A 82 -1.98 -21.96 24.79
C TYR A 82 -2.34 -20.51 24.50
N SER A 83 -3.59 -20.11 24.78
CA SER A 83 -4.01 -18.72 24.58
C SER A 83 -3.30 -17.75 25.53
N LEU A 84 -3.07 -18.14 26.78
CA LEU A 84 -2.28 -17.36 27.74
C LEU A 84 -0.82 -17.25 27.31
N MET A 85 -0.21 -18.34 26.86
CA MET A 85 1.15 -18.38 26.31
C MET A 85 1.30 -17.38 25.16
N VAL A 86 0.40 -17.44 24.18
CA VAL A 86 0.41 -16.50 23.03
C VAL A 86 0.19 -15.07 23.51
N ALA A 87 -0.75 -14.83 24.42
CA ALA A 87 -1.01 -13.49 24.95
C ALA A 87 0.21 -12.90 25.68
N VAL A 88 0.92 -13.71 26.48
CA VAL A 88 2.15 -13.30 27.17
C VAL A 88 3.27 -13.01 26.18
N ALA A 89 3.47 -13.88 25.18
CA ALA A 89 4.48 -13.66 24.14
C ALA A 89 4.25 -12.35 23.38
N VAL A 90 3.00 -12.12 22.98
CA VAL A 90 2.58 -10.91 22.30
C VAL A 90 2.76 -9.67 23.19
N ALA A 91 2.35 -9.75 24.46
CA ALA A 91 2.47 -8.65 25.42
C ALA A 91 3.93 -8.30 25.71
N MET A 92 4.82 -9.30 25.84
CA MET A 92 6.24 -9.10 26.14
C MET A 92 7.01 -8.41 25.01
N ILE A 93 6.48 -8.44 23.78
CA ILE A 93 7.05 -7.74 22.63
C ILE A 93 6.32 -6.41 22.35
N LEU A 94 4.98 -6.38 22.42
CA LEU A 94 4.21 -5.17 22.13
C LEU A 94 4.34 -4.11 23.23
N ALA A 95 4.39 -4.48 24.51
CA ALA A 95 4.50 -3.51 25.60
C ALA A 95 5.75 -2.61 25.48
N PRO A 96 6.98 -3.15 25.32
CA PRO A 96 8.15 -2.31 25.13
C PRO A 96 8.11 -1.54 23.81
N HIS A 97 7.57 -2.13 22.73
CA HIS A 97 7.39 -1.42 21.47
C HIS A 97 6.48 -0.18 21.61
N ILE A 98 5.32 -0.35 22.24
CA ILE A 98 4.36 0.73 22.50
C ILE A 98 4.97 1.76 23.44
N ALA A 99 5.70 1.35 24.48
CA ALA A 99 6.38 2.27 25.37
C ALA A 99 7.40 3.15 24.63
N GLY A 100 8.22 2.55 23.74
CA GLY A 100 9.15 3.28 22.88
C GLY A 100 8.43 4.26 21.95
N TRP A 101 7.33 3.82 21.35
CA TRP A 101 6.49 4.64 20.48
C TRP A 101 5.87 5.84 21.21
N ILE A 102 5.29 5.63 22.39
CA ILE A 102 4.74 6.70 23.23
C ILE A 102 5.85 7.70 23.56
N LEU A 103 7.03 7.21 24.00
CA LEU A 103 8.15 8.06 24.38
C LEU A 103 8.66 8.92 23.22
N ARG A 104 8.68 8.35 22.00
CA ARG A 104 9.05 9.05 20.76
C ARG A 104 8.05 10.13 20.36
N ARG A 105 6.75 9.90 20.56
CA ARG A 105 5.68 10.83 20.20
C ARG A 105 5.47 11.98 21.19
N ARG A 106 6.15 11.98 22.34
CA ARG A 106 6.06 13.03 23.37
C ARG A 106 6.36 14.43 22.84
N SER A 107 7.21 14.56 21.82
CA SER A 107 7.55 15.85 21.22
C SER A 107 6.42 16.44 20.39
N ALA A 108 5.41 15.66 19.99
CA ALA A 108 4.31 16.12 19.14
C ALA A 108 3.33 17.05 19.86
N THR A 109 3.06 16.78 21.14
CA THR A 109 1.89 17.33 21.85
C THR A 109 2.20 18.52 22.76
N GLY A 110 3.46 18.97 22.85
CA GLY A 110 3.84 20.09 23.72
C GLY A 110 3.60 19.86 25.22
N ALA A 111 3.10 18.68 25.62
CA ALA A 111 2.81 18.31 27.00
C ALA A 111 4.09 17.84 27.69
N VAL A 112 4.78 18.81 28.29
CA VAL A 112 6.11 18.67 28.87
C VAL A 112 6.03 17.87 30.18
N ARG A 113 6.71 16.71 30.20
CA ARG A 113 6.98 15.77 31.32
C ARG A 113 5.92 14.69 31.66
N LEU A 114 4.63 15.01 31.82
CA LEU A 114 3.64 14.01 32.27
C LEU A 114 3.33 12.93 31.21
N SER A 115 3.57 13.22 29.93
CA SER A 115 3.41 12.27 28.83
C SER A 115 4.36 11.06 28.88
N ALA A 116 5.44 11.13 29.68
CA ALA A 116 6.36 10.00 29.88
C ALA A 116 5.82 8.94 30.86
N VAL A 117 4.97 9.36 31.79
CA VAL A 117 4.48 8.52 32.89
C VAL A 117 3.86 7.21 32.41
N PRO A 118 2.95 7.19 31.42
CA PRO A 118 2.39 5.92 30.94
C PRO A 118 3.44 5.00 30.30
N ALA A 119 4.40 5.55 29.57
CA ALA A 119 5.48 4.75 28.96
C ALA A 119 6.41 4.17 30.03
N LEU A 120 6.77 4.96 31.05
CA LEU A 120 7.60 4.49 32.17
C LEU A 120 6.86 3.48 33.04
N ALA A 121 5.58 3.68 33.29
CA ALA A 121 4.74 2.71 34.01
C ALA A 121 4.64 1.39 33.24
N LEU A 122 4.42 1.46 31.92
CA LEU A 122 4.38 0.28 31.06
C LEU A 122 5.73 -0.46 31.04
N LEU A 123 6.85 0.26 30.94
CA LEU A 123 8.20 -0.32 31.05
C LEU A 123 8.45 -0.93 32.43
N GLY A 124 7.97 -0.30 33.51
CA GLY A 124 8.10 -0.83 34.86
C GLY A 124 7.36 -2.15 35.04
N VAL A 125 6.09 -2.21 34.60
CA VAL A 125 5.29 -3.44 34.61
C VAL A 125 5.91 -4.51 33.73
N TRP A 126 6.39 -4.14 32.54
CA TRP A 126 7.07 -5.05 31.63
C TRP A 126 8.38 -5.60 32.22
N ALA A 127 9.24 -4.74 32.80
CA ALA A 127 10.50 -5.15 33.40
C ALA A 127 10.27 -6.09 34.60
N TYR A 128 9.25 -5.82 35.41
CA TYR A 128 8.82 -6.74 36.46
C TYR A 128 8.35 -8.08 35.89
N GLY A 129 7.55 -8.07 34.82
CA GLY A 129 7.12 -9.28 34.13
C GLY A 129 8.29 -10.08 33.55
N ALA A 130 9.28 -9.41 32.94
CA ALA A 130 10.48 -10.04 32.40
C ALA A 130 11.32 -10.69 33.50
N TRP A 131 11.47 -10.00 34.64
CA TRP A 131 12.12 -10.56 35.83
C TRP A 131 11.37 -11.79 36.37
N ALA A 132 10.06 -11.68 36.58
CA ALA A 132 9.23 -12.76 37.12
C ALA A 132 9.18 -13.98 36.19
N LEU A 133 9.08 -13.78 34.87
CA LEU A 133 9.11 -14.86 33.89
C LEU A 133 10.50 -15.48 33.77
N GLY A 134 11.56 -14.69 33.83
CA GLY A 134 12.93 -15.20 33.85
C GLY A 134 13.21 -16.08 35.08
N ASP A 135 12.76 -15.64 36.26
CA ASP A 135 12.85 -16.40 37.50
C ASP A 135 12.00 -17.68 37.46
N LEU A 136 10.76 -17.59 36.97
CA LEU A 136 9.89 -18.76 36.80
C LEU A 136 10.51 -19.77 35.83
N ARG A 137 11.09 -19.29 34.73
CA ARG A 137 11.76 -20.14 33.74
C ARG A 137 12.99 -20.84 34.31
N ALA A 138 13.80 -20.14 35.10
CA ALA A 138 14.92 -20.77 35.79
C ALA A 138 14.42 -21.90 36.71
N LYS A 139 13.39 -21.63 37.52
CA LYS A 139 12.80 -22.65 38.41
C LYS A 139 12.27 -23.88 37.67
N VAL A 140 11.63 -23.69 36.52
CA VAL A 140 11.18 -24.80 35.66
C VAL A 140 12.37 -25.61 35.14
N ALA A 141 13.46 -24.95 34.76
CA ALA A 141 14.64 -25.61 34.21
C ALA A 141 15.48 -26.39 35.25
N PHE A 142 15.38 -26.03 36.53
CA PHE A 142 16.01 -26.75 37.66
C PHE A 142 15.12 -27.84 38.27
N ARG A 143 13.93 -28.09 37.74
CA ARG A 143 13.05 -29.11 38.29
C ARG A 143 13.62 -30.50 37.95
N GLU A 144 13.73 -31.34 38.97
CA GLU A 144 14.10 -32.76 38.81
C GLU A 144 13.07 -33.46 37.91
N GLU A 145 13.55 -34.21 36.91
CA GLU A 145 12.68 -35.03 36.07
C GLU A 145 12.03 -36.13 36.93
N PRO A 146 10.74 -36.45 36.71
CA PRO A 146 10.09 -37.52 37.46
C PRO A 146 10.88 -38.83 37.28
N PRO A 147 11.12 -39.58 38.38
CA PRO A 147 11.95 -40.78 38.32
C PRO A 147 11.37 -41.76 37.30
N LEU A 148 12.22 -42.36 36.48
CA LEU A 148 11.78 -43.36 35.52
C LEU A 148 11.15 -44.55 36.27
N GLU A 149 9.88 -44.82 36.01
CA GLU A 149 9.21 -46.04 36.48
C GLU A 149 9.76 -47.26 35.72
N LEU A 150 10.88 -47.78 36.23
CA LEU A 150 11.49 -49.02 35.73
C LEU A 150 10.81 -50.23 36.41
N PRO A 151 10.55 -51.32 35.66
CA PRO A 151 10.14 -52.59 36.25
C PRO A 151 11.12 -53.01 37.36
N PRO A 152 10.64 -53.60 38.48
CA PRO A 152 11.45 -53.87 39.68
C PRO A 152 12.69 -54.72 39.38
N ASP A 153 12.60 -55.59 38.37
CA ASP A 153 13.63 -56.50 37.91
C ASP A 153 14.80 -55.75 37.24
N VAL A 154 14.51 -54.65 36.53
CA VAL A 154 15.50 -53.80 35.84
C VAL A 154 16.03 -52.74 36.79
N ALA A 155 15.16 -52.22 37.66
CA ALA A 155 15.52 -51.20 38.61
C ALA A 155 16.64 -51.67 39.55
N ALA A 156 16.68 -52.95 39.93
CA ALA A 156 17.69 -53.51 40.84
C ALA A 156 19.12 -53.55 40.23
N ASP A 157 19.23 -53.67 38.91
CA ASP A 157 20.51 -53.74 38.19
C ASP A 157 21.03 -52.37 37.74
N VAL A 158 20.17 -51.35 37.74
CA VAL A 158 20.53 -50.02 37.26
C VAL A 158 20.74 -49.06 38.46
N GLY A 159 21.93 -48.45 38.51
CA GLY A 159 22.35 -47.55 39.59
C GLY A 159 21.47 -46.29 39.76
N ASP A 160 21.59 -45.67 40.94
CA ASP A 160 20.74 -44.55 41.40
C ASP A 160 20.72 -43.34 40.43
N SER A 161 21.81 -43.14 39.69
CA SER A 161 21.95 -42.06 38.69
C SER A 161 21.07 -42.21 37.45
N VAL A 162 20.53 -43.39 37.16
CA VAL A 162 19.58 -43.62 36.05
C VAL A 162 18.14 -43.60 36.53
N ARG A 163 17.92 -43.97 37.80
CA ARG A 163 16.61 -43.84 38.46
C ARG A 163 16.26 -42.38 38.76
N ASN A 164 17.26 -41.59 39.13
CA ASN A 164 17.16 -40.15 39.38
C ASN A 164 18.14 -39.42 38.45
N PRO A 165 17.80 -39.22 37.17
CA PRO A 165 18.66 -38.46 36.26
C PRO A 165 18.83 -37.03 36.82
N PRO A 166 20.06 -36.52 36.99
CA PRO A 166 20.28 -35.13 37.38
C PRO A 166 19.67 -34.22 36.32
N SER A 167 19.12 -33.09 36.74
CA SER A 167 18.58 -32.11 35.79
C SER A 167 19.66 -31.71 34.76
N LEU A 168 19.26 -31.45 33.50
CA LEU A 168 20.17 -31.07 32.40
C LEU A 168 21.17 -29.96 32.79
N ILE A 169 20.77 -29.06 33.68
CA ILE A 169 21.57 -27.91 34.12
C ILE A 169 22.52 -28.27 35.27
N GLU A 170 22.12 -29.20 36.15
CA GLU A 170 22.98 -29.72 37.21
C GLU A 170 24.14 -30.54 36.64
N SER A 171 23.92 -31.22 35.50
CA SER A 171 24.99 -31.84 34.72
C SER A 171 25.98 -30.83 34.11
N LEU A 172 25.57 -29.56 33.97
CA LEU A 172 26.38 -28.46 33.43
C LEU A 172 27.06 -27.61 34.53
N HIS A 173 26.91 -27.94 35.82
CA HIS A 173 27.42 -27.16 36.96
C HIS A 173 27.06 -25.66 36.93
N LEU A 174 25.91 -25.31 36.36
CA LEU A 174 25.46 -23.93 36.28
C LEU A 174 24.75 -23.52 37.56
N ASP A 175 25.15 -22.38 38.11
CA ASP A 175 24.53 -21.81 39.31
C ASP A 175 23.10 -21.32 38.99
N PRO A 176 22.10 -21.60 39.85
CA PRO A 176 20.71 -21.19 39.60
C PRO A 176 20.49 -19.70 39.38
N GLN A 177 21.27 -18.86 40.05
CA GLN A 177 21.16 -17.41 39.84
C GLN A 177 21.67 -17.03 38.45
N SER A 178 22.76 -17.64 37.99
CA SER A 178 23.33 -17.36 36.66
C SER A 178 22.33 -17.65 35.52
N VAL A 179 21.59 -18.75 35.62
CA VAL A 179 20.56 -19.14 34.64
C VAL A 179 19.36 -18.17 34.67
N SER A 180 18.93 -17.75 35.86
CA SER A 180 17.89 -16.73 36.02
C SER A 180 18.30 -15.42 35.36
N TRP A 181 19.52 -14.92 35.63
CA TRP A 181 20.05 -13.72 34.99
C TRP A 181 20.16 -13.85 33.47
N MET A 182 20.54 -15.01 32.96
CA MET A 182 20.59 -15.27 31.52
C MET A 182 19.21 -15.16 30.87
N PHE A 183 18.18 -15.76 31.47
CA PHE A 183 16.81 -15.67 30.93
C PHE A 183 16.23 -14.26 31.04
N VAL A 184 16.46 -13.57 32.16
CA VAL A 184 16.06 -12.16 32.30
C VAL A 184 16.78 -11.29 31.25
N ALA A 185 18.09 -11.49 31.05
CA ALA A 185 18.84 -10.75 30.04
C ALA A 185 18.34 -11.01 28.62
N LEU A 186 17.96 -12.25 28.29
CA LEU A 186 17.38 -12.60 26.99
C LEU A 186 16.05 -11.87 26.75
N LEU A 187 15.14 -11.87 27.74
CA LEU A 187 13.86 -11.16 27.68
C LEU A 187 14.06 -9.64 27.59
N LEU A 188 15.03 -9.11 28.33
CA LEU A 188 15.39 -7.70 28.26
C LEU A 188 15.97 -7.33 26.90
N LEU A 189 16.75 -8.20 26.27
CA LEU A 189 17.30 -7.99 24.94
C LEU A 189 16.21 -8.03 23.87
N SER A 190 15.34 -9.04 23.89
CA SER A 190 14.26 -9.18 22.89
C SER A 190 13.26 -8.03 22.98
N GLY A 191 12.80 -7.69 24.18
CA GLY A 191 11.95 -6.51 24.39
C GLY A 191 12.69 -5.19 24.20
N GLY A 192 13.98 -5.12 24.49
CA GLY A 192 14.83 -3.96 24.21
C GLY A 192 14.93 -3.65 22.73
N ILE A 193 15.07 -4.67 21.88
CA ILE A 193 15.01 -4.53 20.42
C ILE A 193 13.63 -3.99 20.00
N ALA A 194 12.54 -4.55 20.53
CA ALA A 194 11.19 -4.08 20.24
C ALA A 194 10.97 -2.62 20.67
N PHE A 195 11.52 -2.22 21.82
CA PHE A 195 11.54 -0.85 22.33
C PHE A 195 12.32 0.10 21.40
N LEU A 196 13.52 -0.29 20.96
CA LEU A 196 14.34 0.48 20.02
C LEU A 196 13.63 0.65 18.67
N ILE A 197 12.93 -0.38 18.18
CA ILE A 197 12.09 -0.28 16.98
C ILE A 197 10.96 0.73 17.19
N GLY A 198 10.35 0.75 18.38
CA GLY A 198 9.34 1.75 18.75
C GLY A 198 9.89 3.18 18.82
N LEU A 199 11.09 3.35 19.39
CA LEU A 199 11.80 4.63 19.44
C LEU A 199 12.28 5.11 18.06
N GLY A 200 12.64 4.19 17.18
CA GLY A 200 13.13 4.44 15.82
C GLY A 200 12.05 4.93 14.85
N GLU A 201 10.82 5.14 15.31
CA GLU A 201 9.78 5.80 14.52
C GLU A 201 10.16 7.23 14.12
N GLU A 202 9.64 7.66 12.98
CA GLU A 202 9.87 9.01 12.46
C GLU A 202 9.42 10.06 13.47
N HIS A 203 10.13 11.18 13.51
CA HIS A 203 9.74 12.28 14.37
C HIS A 203 8.35 12.78 13.94
N PRO A 204 7.42 13.06 14.88
CA PRO A 204 6.04 13.44 14.55
C PRO A 204 5.95 14.65 13.60
N TYR A 205 6.83 15.65 13.76
CA TYR A 205 6.89 16.79 12.85
C TYR A 205 7.34 16.43 11.43
N LEU A 206 8.29 15.49 11.29
CA LEU A 206 8.74 15.02 9.99
C LEU A 206 7.63 14.23 9.28
N ALA A 207 6.93 13.38 10.04
CA ALA A 207 5.79 12.63 9.52
C ALA A 207 4.66 13.56 9.05
N ALA A 208 4.30 14.57 9.86
CA ALA A 208 3.30 15.56 9.48
C ALA A 208 3.70 16.32 8.21
N TYR A 209 4.95 16.82 8.15
CA TYR A 209 5.49 17.50 6.97
C TYR A 209 5.41 16.64 5.70
N ARG A 210 5.78 15.35 5.80
CA ARG A 210 5.69 14.42 4.67
C ARG A 210 4.26 14.23 4.21
N THR A 211 3.33 13.99 5.13
CA THR A 211 1.92 13.81 4.77
C THR A 211 1.33 15.05 4.11
N THR A 212 1.73 16.25 4.53
CA THR A 212 1.28 17.49 3.89
C THR A 212 1.94 17.68 2.53
N ALA A 213 3.23 17.36 2.39
CA ALA A 213 3.95 17.46 1.12
C ALA A 213 3.45 16.45 0.08
N GLU A 214 3.12 15.22 0.50
CA GLU A 214 2.50 14.19 -0.35
C GLU A 214 1.12 14.63 -0.82
N ARG A 215 0.26 15.12 0.09
CA ARG A 215 -1.06 15.66 -0.28
C ARG A 215 -0.98 16.84 -1.22
N LEU A 216 -0.02 17.75 -1.01
CA LEU A 216 0.18 18.89 -1.92
C LEU A 216 0.55 18.40 -3.33
N ARG A 217 1.41 17.39 -3.45
CA ARG A 217 1.76 16.79 -4.76
C ARG A 217 0.58 16.08 -5.41
N GLU A 218 -0.24 15.37 -4.64
CA GLU A 218 -1.46 14.73 -5.15
C GLU A 218 -2.44 15.77 -5.68
N LEU A 219 -2.64 16.88 -4.95
CA LEU A 219 -3.49 17.99 -5.38
C LEU A 219 -2.93 18.70 -6.61
N GLU A 220 -1.61 18.89 -6.70
CA GLU A 220 -0.97 19.48 -7.88
C GLU A 220 -1.16 18.60 -9.12
N GLN A 221 -1.04 17.28 -8.98
CA GLN A 221 -1.34 16.32 -10.05
C GLN A 221 -2.81 16.34 -10.45
N GLU A 222 -3.73 16.46 -9.50
CA GLU A 222 -5.17 16.56 -9.76
C GLU A 222 -5.48 17.83 -10.58
N ILE A 223 -4.93 18.97 -10.17
CA ILE A 223 -5.07 20.25 -10.90
C ILE A 223 -4.52 20.14 -12.33
N GLU A 224 -3.33 19.55 -12.51
CA GLU A 224 -2.76 19.33 -13.85
C GLU A 224 -3.67 18.45 -14.71
N THR A 225 -4.25 17.39 -14.14
CA THR A 225 -5.16 16.50 -14.88
C THR A 225 -6.46 17.18 -15.26
N ASP A 226 -6.99 18.04 -14.39
CA ASP A 226 -8.20 18.83 -14.62
C ASP A 226 -7.97 19.90 -15.68
N LEU A 227 -6.83 20.61 -15.63
CA LEU A 227 -6.44 21.59 -16.64
C LEU A 227 -6.34 20.93 -18.02
N ALA A 228 -5.60 19.83 -18.13
CA ALA A 228 -5.49 19.07 -19.38
C ALA A 228 -6.85 18.51 -19.84
N GLY A 229 -7.73 18.13 -18.92
CA GLY A 229 -9.11 17.75 -19.21
C GLY A 229 -9.93 18.91 -19.80
N SER A 230 -9.79 20.09 -19.22
CA SER A 230 -10.49 21.31 -19.66
C SER A 230 -10.03 21.77 -21.05
N GLU A 231 -8.73 21.67 -21.34
CA GLU A 231 -8.17 21.99 -22.66
C GLU A 231 -8.68 21.02 -23.73
N ARG A 232 -8.67 19.72 -23.45
CA ARG A 232 -9.26 18.70 -24.33
C ARG A 232 -10.75 18.93 -24.57
N ALA A 233 -11.50 19.40 -23.57
CA ALA A 233 -12.91 19.73 -23.71
C ALA A 233 -13.11 20.96 -24.62
N LYS A 234 -12.31 22.01 -24.46
CA LYS A 234 -12.33 23.19 -25.32
C LYS A 234 -11.98 22.86 -26.77
N GLU A 235 -10.97 22.03 -26.99
CA GLU A 235 -10.61 21.53 -28.34
C GLU A 235 -11.74 20.68 -28.95
N ALA A 236 -12.37 19.83 -28.15
CA ALA A 236 -13.52 19.05 -28.59
C ALA A 236 -14.68 19.96 -29.00
N GLU A 237 -14.99 20.99 -28.21
CA GLU A 237 -16.03 21.99 -28.51
C GLU A 237 -15.71 22.77 -29.79
N ALA A 238 -14.48 23.27 -29.94
CA ALA A 238 -14.02 23.98 -31.13
C ALA A 238 -14.17 23.13 -32.41
N THR A 239 -14.01 21.81 -32.30
CA THR A 239 -14.15 20.88 -33.44
C THR A 239 -15.57 20.37 -33.67
N LEU A 240 -16.56 20.65 -32.79
CA LEU A 240 -17.95 20.20 -32.97
C LEU A 240 -18.57 20.75 -34.26
N GLY A 241 -18.37 22.04 -34.55
CA GLY A 241 -18.92 22.67 -35.76
C GLY A 241 -18.37 22.04 -37.05
N ALA A 242 -17.04 21.84 -37.10
CA ALA A 242 -16.38 21.19 -38.22
C ALA A 242 -16.83 19.73 -38.41
N ARG A 243 -16.96 18.97 -37.30
CA ARG A 243 -17.47 17.59 -37.33
C ARG A 243 -18.94 17.53 -37.79
N GLY A 244 -19.77 18.47 -37.36
CA GLY A 244 -21.16 18.60 -37.82
C GLY A 244 -21.27 18.93 -39.31
N GLY A 245 -20.40 19.81 -39.82
CA GLY A 245 -20.26 20.10 -41.25
C GLY A 245 -19.83 18.86 -42.04
N ALA A 246 -18.78 18.17 -41.60
CA ALA A 246 -18.29 16.96 -42.25
C ALA A 246 -19.33 15.82 -42.29
N ARG A 247 -20.13 15.65 -41.22
CA ARG A 247 -21.24 14.68 -41.20
C ARG A 247 -22.32 15.01 -42.22
N ARG A 248 -22.69 16.30 -42.35
CA ARG A 248 -23.67 16.75 -43.35
C ARG A 248 -23.16 16.53 -44.77
N ALA A 249 -21.93 16.96 -45.07
CA ALA A 249 -21.31 16.75 -46.37
C ALA A 249 -21.19 15.25 -46.72
N ALA A 250 -20.81 14.41 -45.75
CA ALA A 250 -20.76 12.96 -45.96
C ALA A 250 -22.15 12.34 -46.18
N HIS A 251 -23.20 12.90 -45.58
CA HIS A 251 -24.58 12.44 -45.81
C HIS A 251 -25.07 12.85 -47.20
N GLU A 252 -24.85 14.10 -47.60
CA GLU A 252 -25.16 14.60 -48.95
C GLU A 252 -24.43 13.79 -50.03
N ALA A 253 -23.13 13.53 -49.86
CA ALA A 253 -22.36 12.70 -50.78
C ALA A 253 -22.91 11.26 -50.89
N ARG A 254 -23.47 10.70 -49.81
CA ARG A 254 -24.12 9.38 -49.86
C ARG A 254 -25.43 9.42 -50.62
N LEU A 255 -26.23 10.48 -50.46
CA LEU A 255 -27.48 10.64 -51.22
C LEU A 255 -27.17 10.75 -52.72
N TYR A 256 -26.22 11.60 -53.10
CA TYR A 256 -25.76 11.71 -54.48
C TYR A 256 -25.27 10.37 -55.05
N ALA A 257 -24.47 9.61 -54.29
CA ALA A 257 -24.00 8.30 -54.74
C ALA A 257 -25.13 7.27 -54.92
N VAL A 258 -26.20 7.36 -54.13
CA VAL A 258 -27.38 6.50 -54.25
C VAL A 258 -28.20 6.90 -55.48
N ASP A 259 -28.41 8.20 -55.70
CA ASP A 259 -29.10 8.72 -56.87
C ASP A 259 -28.35 8.31 -58.15
N ASP A 260 -27.03 8.48 -58.19
CA ASP A 260 -26.18 8.05 -59.31
C ASP A 260 -26.30 6.54 -59.58
N LEU A 261 -26.42 5.72 -58.53
CA LEU A 261 -26.59 4.27 -58.66
C LEU A 261 -27.96 3.91 -59.24
N TYR A 262 -29.04 4.56 -58.77
CA TYR A 262 -30.38 4.34 -59.29
C TYR A 262 -30.51 4.80 -60.73
N GLU A 263 -29.89 5.92 -61.07
CA GLU A 263 -29.87 6.48 -62.41
C GLU A 263 -29.09 5.56 -63.37
N ALA A 264 -27.92 5.05 -62.95
CA ALA A 264 -27.18 4.03 -63.71
C ALA A 264 -27.99 2.72 -63.89
N ALA A 265 -28.74 2.30 -62.88
CA ALA A 265 -29.62 1.14 -62.97
C ALA A 265 -30.81 1.39 -63.92
N ALA A 266 -31.39 2.60 -63.92
CA ALA A 266 -32.46 2.98 -64.85
C ALA A 266 -31.98 2.95 -66.30
N HIS A 267 -30.77 3.45 -66.57
CA HIS A 267 -30.12 3.33 -67.87
C HIS A 267 -29.91 1.88 -68.29
N ALA A 268 -29.33 1.05 -67.42
CA ALA A 268 -29.10 -0.36 -67.72
C ALA A 268 -30.40 -1.13 -67.98
N TYR A 269 -31.48 -0.79 -67.26
CA TYR A 269 -32.81 -1.35 -67.50
C TYR A 269 -33.36 -0.95 -68.87
N LEU A 270 -33.28 0.34 -69.24
CA LEU A 270 -33.74 0.82 -70.54
C LEU A 270 -32.95 0.20 -71.70
N ASP A 271 -31.63 0.06 -71.55
CA ASP A 271 -30.79 -0.61 -72.53
C ASP A 271 -31.16 -2.09 -72.68
N GLY A 272 -31.42 -2.79 -71.56
CA GLY A 272 -31.90 -4.17 -71.56
C GLY A 272 -33.25 -4.33 -72.27
N VAL A 273 -34.22 -3.45 -71.97
CA VAL A 273 -35.54 -3.45 -72.63
C VAL A 273 -35.42 -3.18 -74.14
N ALA A 274 -34.56 -2.24 -74.54
CA ALA A 274 -34.31 -1.96 -75.95
C ALA A 274 -33.71 -3.18 -76.67
N MET A 275 -32.79 -3.92 -76.03
CA MET A 275 -32.17 -5.11 -76.60
C MET A 275 -33.14 -6.31 -76.73
N GLU A 276 -34.06 -6.51 -75.79
CA GLU A 276 -34.89 -7.71 -75.73
C GLU A 276 -36.24 -7.58 -76.47
N SER A 277 -36.80 -6.36 -76.59
CA SER A 277 -38.16 -6.16 -77.09
C SER A 277 -38.40 -6.54 -78.55
N GLY A 278 -37.38 -6.46 -79.42
CA GLY A 278 -37.50 -6.72 -80.86
C GLY A 278 -38.44 -5.78 -81.63
N ASP A 279 -39.06 -4.80 -80.96
CA ASP A 279 -40.00 -3.83 -81.52
C ASP A 279 -39.29 -2.47 -81.74
N PRO A 280 -39.23 -1.96 -82.98
CA PRO A 280 -38.63 -0.66 -83.28
C PRO A 280 -39.23 0.50 -82.48
N ALA A 281 -40.54 0.47 -82.20
CA ALA A 281 -41.21 1.54 -81.48
C ALA A 281 -40.82 1.58 -79.99
N VAL A 282 -40.65 0.40 -79.37
CA VAL A 282 -40.19 0.27 -77.97
C VAL A 282 -38.73 0.69 -77.85
N THR A 283 -37.90 0.32 -78.83
CA THR A 283 -36.49 0.70 -78.90
C THR A 283 -36.33 2.22 -79.04
N GLU A 284 -37.09 2.86 -79.93
CA GLU A 284 -37.08 4.31 -80.12
C GLU A 284 -37.56 5.05 -78.85
N ALA A 285 -38.62 4.55 -78.21
CA ALA A 285 -39.12 5.11 -76.96
C ALA A 285 -38.08 4.99 -75.82
N ALA A 286 -37.42 3.84 -75.67
CA ALA A 286 -36.37 3.63 -74.67
C ALA A 286 -35.15 4.52 -74.92
N MET A 287 -34.68 4.64 -76.17
CA MET A 287 -33.59 5.55 -76.55
C MET A 287 -33.95 7.03 -76.36
N ARG A 288 -35.21 7.40 -76.57
CA ARG A 288 -35.67 8.78 -76.37
C ARG A 288 -35.74 9.10 -74.88
N LEU A 289 -36.22 8.17 -74.06
CA LEU A 289 -36.27 8.34 -72.61
C LEU A 289 -34.86 8.39 -72.02
N SER A 290 -33.95 7.50 -72.41
CA SER A 290 -32.56 7.47 -71.91
C SER A 290 -31.74 8.74 -72.22
N ARG A 291 -32.16 9.56 -73.20
CA ARG A 291 -31.52 10.86 -73.49
C ARG A 291 -31.97 11.98 -72.57
N GLN A 292 -33.02 11.79 -71.78
CA GLN A 292 -33.57 12.78 -70.89
C GLN A 292 -32.98 12.59 -69.49
N TRP A 293 -31.88 13.30 -69.21
CA TRP A 293 -31.23 13.28 -67.90
C TRP A 293 -31.71 14.44 -67.01
N PRO A 294 -31.98 14.23 -65.71
CA PRO A 294 -32.06 12.94 -65.02
C PRO A 294 -33.40 12.21 -65.34
N LEU A 295 -33.36 10.88 -65.37
CA LEU A 295 -34.49 9.99 -65.62
C LEU A 295 -35.43 9.93 -64.42
N LEU A 296 -34.86 10.03 -63.22
CA LEU A 296 -35.61 10.02 -61.97
C LEU A 296 -35.95 11.46 -61.54
N PRO A 297 -37.20 11.74 -61.12
CA PRO A 297 -37.56 13.04 -60.56
C PRO A 297 -36.90 13.23 -59.19
N HIS A 298 -36.39 14.44 -58.95
CA HIS A 298 -35.86 14.90 -57.65
C HIS A 298 -36.96 15.10 -56.60
#